data_AF-A0A034W8A8-F1
#
_entry.id   AF-A0A034W8A8-F1
#
_cell.length_a   1.000
_cell.length_b   1.000
_cell.length_c   1.000
_cell.angle_alpha   90.00
_cell.angle_beta   90.00
_cell.angle_gamma   90.00
#
_symmetry.space_group_name_H-M   'P 1'
#
loop_
_entity.id
_entity.type
_entity.pdbx_description
1 polymer ?
#
loop_
_entity_poly.entity_id
_entity_poly.type
_entity_poly.pdbx_seq_one_letter_code
_entity_poly.pdbx_strand_id
1 'polypeptide(L)'
;VEMYSGGKAVKLALVLACLLAVVEAGILHSKETAVKSLLPNTDNDGPRTPYPTLSTADTYPTPPYINVTDETTDVTDEITDVTTDGPFSSTTPPPEISGGVVVRGDCAFDVNGDLNDPAPIFTPQNQLEWLVPSPSGVVELSNGAYIDMYCDKSFIAPFSNRTKVTAQCLQKQYFLVDGVIHPFSDFSCTSWPAYTARRTGRPCNGGTDLVEIGFVLTSGFLQIMDVCHDEVNEVTRYVHHKLNPSSAGYQHGVTRPSFITGDFYAGKNVDNLYTKVQQNNTISKILGMDASPFFNDTIDVYLARGHMAAKVDFIFGAPQKATFFFVNAAPQWQMFNGRNWERVEDSVRRYASDQALDLDCYTGIWGVSTLPDVNGVQRELYLAFDENNNGLIPVPKLYFRVVIDRKSRNGIVLIGVNNPHVTLEEIKKDYVICKDVGNRINWVSWDKENLMNGYSYACAVDDFISVVKDLPLDDLYTSGLLGVEALTIENIPS
;
A
#
# COMPACT_ATOMS: atom_id res chain seq x y z
N VAL A 1 -50.24 -49.48 -57.71
CA VAL A 1 -49.21 -50.22 -58.49
C VAL A 1 -48.10 -49.23 -58.75
N GLU A 2 -46.90 -49.54 -58.25
CA GLU A 2 -45.57 -49.00 -58.63
C GLU A 2 -45.34 -47.48 -58.78
N MET A 3 -44.13 -46.93 -58.78
CA MET A 3 -42.93 -47.06 -57.95
C MET A 3 -41.94 -46.00 -58.49
N TYR A 4 -41.09 -45.43 -57.63
CA TYR A 4 -39.86 -44.68 -57.92
C TYR A 4 -39.84 -43.19 -58.35
N SER A 5 -38.78 -42.55 -57.83
CA SER A 5 -38.23 -41.21 -58.12
C SER A 5 -39.01 -39.99 -57.59
N GLY A 6 -38.40 -39.02 -56.90
CA GLY A 6 -37.03 -38.96 -56.38
C GLY A 6 -36.60 -37.54 -55.97
N GLY A 7 -35.85 -37.43 -54.87
CA GLY A 7 -34.91 -36.32 -54.58
C GLY A 7 -35.46 -34.93 -54.18
N LYS A 8 -34.75 -34.30 -53.22
CA LYS A 8 -34.74 -32.84 -52.92
C LYS A 8 -35.99 -32.21 -52.26
N ALA A 9 -36.30 -32.62 -51.02
CA ALA A 9 -37.11 -31.80 -50.10
C ALA A 9 -36.69 -31.83 -48.61
N VAL A 10 -35.88 -32.80 -48.16
CA VAL A 10 -35.59 -33.02 -46.71
C VAL A 10 -34.10 -32.84 -46.34
N LYS A 11 -33.36 -32.03 -47.12
CA LYS A 11 -32.07 -31.45 -46.69
C LYS A 11 -32.04 -29.93 -46.86
N LEU A 12 -33.22 -29.30 -46.80
CA LEU A 12 -33.40 -27.85 -46.82
C LEU A 12 -34.07 -27.35 -45.51
N ALA A 13 -33.67 -27.93 -44.38
CA ALA A 13 -34.10 -27.52 -43.04
C ALA A 13 -33.00 -27.61 -41.96
N LEU A 14 -31.83 -28.20 -42.27
CA LEU A 14 -30.73 -28.40 -41.32
C LEU A 14 -29.36 -27.85 -41.79
N VAL A 15 -29.34 -27.08 -42.89
CA VAL A 15 -28.12 -26.43 -43.42
C VAL A 15 -28.27 -24.90 -43.45
N LEU A 16 -29.43 -24.36 -43.07
CA LEU A 16 -29.69 -22.92 -43.00
C LEU A 16 -29.23 -22.27 -41.67
N ALA A 17 -28.25 -22.87 -41.00
CA ALA A 17 -27.72 -22.43 -39.70
C ALA A 17 -26.22 -22.11 -39.72
N CYS A 18 -25.54 -22.23 -40.88
CA CYS A 18 -24.15 -21.81 -41.06
C CYS A 18 -23.98 -21.04 -42.37
N LEU A 19 -23.29 -19.89 -42.28
CA LEU A 19 -22.70 -19.13 -43.39
C LEU A 19 -23.64 -18.32 -44.30
N LEU A 20 -24.29 -17.33 -43.70
CA LEU A 20 -24.01 -15.92 -44.05
C LEU A 20 -23.34 -15.31 -42.79
N ALA A 21 -22.03 -15.12 -42.71
CA ALA A 21 -21.21 -14.17 -43.50
C ALA A 21 -21.72 -12.73 -43.27
N VAL A 22 -21.31 -12.08 -42.17
CA VAL A 22 -20.11 -11.22 -42.08
C VAL A 22 -20.27 -9.93 -42.89
N VAL A 23 -20.85 -8.91 -42.26
CA VAL A 23 -20.17 -7.74 -41.67
C VAL A 23 -21.14 -7.06 -40.68
N GLU A 24 -20.73 -6.43 -39.57
CA GLU A 24 -19.42 -6.33 -38.88
C GLU A 24 -19.55 -7.03 -37.50
N ALA A 25 -18.66 -6.98 -36.48
CA ALA A 25 -17.34 -6.37 -36.23
C ALA A 25 -16.57 -7.30 -35.23
N GLY A 26 -15.37 -7.06 -34.69
CA GLY A 26 -14.43 -5.94 -34.85
C GLY A 26 -13.37 -5.80 -33.75
N ILE A 27 -12.97 -6.85 -33.00
CA ILE A 27 -11.87 -6.79 -32.01
C ILE A 27 -11.05 -8.10 -32.01
N LEU A 28 -9.76 -8.02 -32.38
CA LEU A 28 -8.59 -8.71 -31.78
C LEU A 28 -7.36 -8.58 -32.68
N HIS A 29 -6.30 -7.91 -32.18
CA HIS A 29 -4.91 -8.09 -32.60
C HIS A 29 -4.21 -8.86 -31.47
N SER A 30 -3.66 -10.05 -31.69
CA SER A 30 -2.48 -10.41 -32.50
C SER A 30 -1.23 -10.55 -31.63
N LYS A 31 -0.87 -11.81 -31.33
CA LYS A 31 0.51 -12.26 -31.19
C LYS A 31 0.72 -13.32 -32.26
N GLU A 32 1.53 -13.02 -33.27
CA GLU A 32 1.83 -13.99 -34.33
C GLU A 32 2.85 -15.03 -33.85
N THR A 33 2.70 -16.26 -34.34
CA THR A 33 3.84 -17.16 -34.58
C THR A 33 3.52 -17.93 -35.86
N ALA A 34 4.25 -17.64 -36.92
CA ALA A 34 4.01 -18.23 -38.24
C ALA A 34 4.60 -19.64 -38.34
N VAL A 35 3.85 -20.55 -38.96
CA VAL A 35 4.36 -21.85 -39.44
C VAL A 35 3.97 -22.00 -40.91
N LYS A 36 4.92 -22.42 -41.76
CA LYS A 36 4.68 -22.73 -43.17
C LYS A 36 5.13 -24.15 -43.52
N SER A 37 4.18 -24.92 -44.06
CA SER A 37 4.29 -25.97 -45.08
C SER A 37 5.19 -27.22 -44.88
N LEU A 38 4.50 -28.35 -44.65
CA LEU A 38 4.47 -29.59 -45.49
C LEU A 38 5.68 -30.56 -45.59
N LEU A 39 5.44 -31.76 -45.02
CA LEU A 39 5.84 -33.13 -45.47
C LEU A 39 7.25 -33.69 -45.10
N PRO A 40 7.42 -35.05 -44.98
CA PRO A 40 7.95 -35.63 -43.73
C PRO A 40 9.14 -36.63 -43.81
N ASN A 41 9.57 -37.09 -42.61
CA ASN A 41 10.55 -38.16 -42.28
C ASN A 41 12.04 -37.77 -42.53
N THR A 42 13.04 -38.20 -41.76
CA THR A 42 13.27 -39.48 -41.03
C THR A 42 14.10 -39.36 -39.72
N ASP A 43 13.79 -40.24 -38.76
CA ASP A 43 14.69 -41.00 -37.84
C ASP A 43 15.61 -40.39 -36.74
N ASN A 44 15.66 -41.17 -35.64
CA ASN A 44 16.72 -41.38 -34.63
C ASN A 44 16.83 -40.53 -33.34
N ASP A 45 16.27 -41.09 -32.26
CA ASP A 45 16.89 -41.42 -30.96
C ASP A 45 18.05 -40.58 -30.36
N GLY A 46 17.86 -40.13 -29.11
CA GLY A 46 18.93 -39.67 -28.20
C GLY A 46 18.37 -39.10 -26.87
N PRO A 47 18.80 -39.55 -25.67
CA PRO A 47 18.10 -39.25 -24.41
C PRO A 47 18.53 -37.96 -23.67
N ARG A 48 17.67 -37.54 -22.74
CA ARG A 48 17.78 -36.36 -21.85
C ARG A 48 19.06 -36.31 -20.99
N THR A 49 19.50 -35.10 -20.68
CA THR A 49 20.24 -34.75 -19.45
C THR A 49 19.57 -33.59 -18.69
N PRO A 50 19.80 -33.40 -17.37
CA PRO A 50 19.02 -32.48 -16.52
C PRO A 50 19.72 -31.13 -16.25
N TYR A 51 18.93 -30.15 -15.82
CA TYR A 51 19.37 -28.83 -15.37
C TYR A 51 20.31 -28.88 -14.13
N PRO A 52 21.33 -28.01 -14.04
CA PRO A 52 22.03 -27.73 -12.79
C PRO A 52 21.39 -26.55 -12.03
N THR A 53 21.17 -26.74 -10.74
CA THR A 53 20.89 -25.66 -9.76
C THR A 53 22.19 -25.00 -9.32
N LEU A 54 22.24 -23.67 -9.29
CA LEU A 54 23.40 -22.93 -8.77
C LEU A 54 23.28 -22.69 -7.26
N SER A 55 24.35 -23.01 -6.53
CA SER A 55 24.55 -22.74 -5.11
C SER A 55 25.79 -21.87 -4.97
N THR A 56 25.69 -20.70 -4.36
CA THR A 56 26.83 -19.79 -4.15
C THR A 56 27.27 -19.79 -2.70
N ALA A 57 28.40 -20.44 -2.44
CA ALA A 57 29.20 -20.24 -1.24
C ALA A 57 30.66 -20.16 -1.69
N ASP A 58 31.24 -18.96 -1.68
CA ASP A 58 32.65 -18.75 -1.98
C ASP A 58 33.31 -17.87 -0.90
N THR A 59 34.50 -18.30 -0.50
CA THR A 59 35.28 -17.76 0.62
C THR A 59 36.23 -16.65 0.17
N TYR A 60 36.22 -15.51 0.84
CA TYR A 60 37.20 -14.45 0.63
C TYR A 60 38.55 -14.78 1.29
N PRO A 61 39.70 -14.52 0.62
CA PRO A 61 41.02 -14.68 1.21
C PRO A 61 41.40 -13.49 2.11
N THR A 62 42.03 -13.78 3.25
CA THR A 62 42.54 -12.81 4.22
C THR A 62 43.86 -12.14 3.76
N PRO A 63 44.08 -10.85 4.04
CA PRO A 63 45.36 -10.18 3.79
C PRO A 63 46.45 -10.59 4.81
N PRO A 64 47.75 -10.53 4.46
CA PRO A 64 48.83 -10.96 5.33
C PRO A 64 49.15 -9.93 6.44
N TYR A 65 49.48 -10.45 7.62
CA TYR A 65 50.01 -9.67 8.75
C TYR A 65 51.47 -9.26 8.50
N ILE A 66 51.82 -8.03 8.92
CA ILE A 66 53.21 -7.58 9.02
C ILE A 66 53.78 -8.10 10.35
N ASN A 67 54.78 -8.99 10.28
CA ASN A 67 55.57 -9.36 11.45
C ASN A 67 56.66 -8.30 11.70
N VAL A 68 56.67 -7.75 12.91
CA VAL A 68 57.81 -7.02 13.44
C VAL A 68 58.76 -8.03 14.07
N THR A 69 60.00 -8.07 13.59
CA THR A 69 61.11 -8.75 14.26
C THR A 69 62.25 -7.77 14.42
N ASP A 70 62.60 -7.54 15.69
CA ASP A 70 63.65 -6.65 16.16
C ASP A 70 64.94 -7.48 16.30
N GLU A 71 65.98 -7.21 15.50
CA GLU A 71 67.31 -7.79 15.68
C GLU A 71 68.40 -6.72 15.52
N THR A 72 69.08 -6.47 16.64
CA THR A 72 70.28 -5.64 16.76
C THR A 72 71.54 -6.38 16.33
N THR A 73 72.42 -5.78 15.53
CA THR A 73 73.87 -6.12 15.51
C THR A 73 74.75 -4.89 15.24
N ASP A 74 76.00 -4.99 15.69
CA ASP A 74 76.99 -3.91 15.88
C ASP A 74 77.62 -3.31 14.60
N VAL A 75 77.84 -1.99 14.66
CA VAL A 75 79.13 -1.26 14.46
C VAL A 75 80.20 -1.86 13.52
N THR A 76 80.59 -1.06 12.51
CA THR A 76 81.99 -0.61 12.30
C THR A 76 82.03 0.73 11.56
N ASP A 77 83.00 1.59 11.92
CA ASP A 77 83.25 2.91 11.33
C ASP A 77 83.71 2.89 9.87
N GLU A 78 83.38 3.93 9.12
CA GLU A 78 84.44 4.68 8.40
C GLU A 78 84.08 6.16 8.24
N ILE A 79 85.01 7.04 8.61
CA ILE A 79 84.86 8.50 8.62
C ILE A 79 85.54 9.08 7.38
N THR A 80 84.83 9.86 6.57
CA THR A 80 85.45 10.88 5.71
C THR A 80 84.68 12.20 5.79
N ASP A 81 85.39 13.26 6.20
CA ASP A 81 84.90 14.63 6.35
C ASP A 81 85.48 15.50 5.23
N VAL A 82 84.62 16.19 4.47
CA VAL A 82 85.01 17.22 3.50
C VAL A 82 83.97 18.36 3.47
N THR A 83 84.12 19.28 4.43
CA THR A 83 83.95 20.76 4.32
C THR A 83 82.67 21.41 3.78
N THR A 84 82.29 22.49 4.47
CA THR A 84 81.16 23.39 4.27
C THR A 84 81.29 24.36 3.08
N ASP A 85 80.16 24.75 2.47
CA ASP A 85 79.73 26.16 2.35
C ASP A 85 78.34 26.35 1.69
N GLY A 86 77.58 27.36 2.15
CA GLY A 86 76.45 27.94 1.40
C GLY A 86 75.02 27.68 1.94
N PRO A 87 74.28 28.71 2.39
CA PRO A 87 72.90 28.56 2.87
C PRO A 87 71.87 28.71 1.73
N PHE A 88 71.13 27.63 1.41
CA PHE A 88 69.96 27.74 0.53
C PHE A 88 68.66 27.85 1.33
N SER A 89 68.21 29.10 1.50
CA SER A 89 66.86 29.41 1.95
C SER A 89 65.87 29.16 0.80
N SER A 90 65.18 28.02 0.82
CA SER A 90 63.95 27.83 0.04
C SER A 90 62.78 27.58 0.98
N THR A 91 62.06 28.66 1.29
CA THR A 91 60.76 28.62 1.97
C THR A 91 59.75 27.87 1.12
N THR A 92 59.48 26.61 1.43
CA THR A 92 58.25 25.95 1.00
C THR A 92 57.08 26.65 1.70
N PRO A 93 56.07 27.17 0.96
CA PRO A 93 54.83 27.60 1.58
C PRO A 93 54.17 26.42 2.32
N PRO A 94 53.29 26.68 3.32
CA PRO A 94 52.36 25.65 3.77
C PRO A 94 51.59 25.11 2.57
N PRO A 95 51.22 23.82 2.54
CA PRO A 95 50.38 23.30 1.47
C PRO A 95 49.12 24.18 1.37
N GLU A 96 48.80 24.63 0.15
CA GLU A 96 47.58 25.40 -0.08
C GLU A 96 46.40 24.64 0.52
N ILE A 97 45.57 25.33 1.31
CA ILE A 97 44.29 24.79 1.77
C ILE A 97 43.51 24.51 0.50
N SER A 98 43.44 23.23 0.10
CA SER A 98 42.87 22.84 -1.19
C SER A 98 41.47 23.43 -1.26
N GLY A 99 41.25 24.33 -2.23
CA GLY A 99 39.98 25.05 -2.35
C GLY A 99 38.84 24.04 -2.31
N GLY A 100 37.94 24.20 -1.34
CA GLY A 100 36.88 23.24 -1.09
C GLY A 100 36.10 22.93 -2.36
N VAL A 101 35.75 21.67 -2.57
CA VAL A 101 35.03 21.21 -3.77
C VAL A 101 33.80 22.10 -3.97
N VAL A 102 33.76 22.83 -5.09
CA VAL A 102 32.64 23.73 -5.40
C VAL A 102 31.47 22.87 -5.86
N VAL A 103 30.69 22.40 -4.88
CA VAL A 103 29.45 21.67 -5.07
C VAL A 103 28.44 22.57 -5.77
N ARG A 104 27.79 22.07 -6.83
CA ARG A 104 26.73 22.78 -7.56
C ARG A 104 25.67 21.80 -8.01
N GLY A 105 24.47 21.93 -7.44
CA GLY A 105 23.30 21.15 -7.81
C GLY A 105 22.52 20.69 -6.59
N ASP A 106 21.26 20.34 -6.81
CA ASP A 106 20.36 19.84 -5.78
C ASP A 106 20.57 18.34 -5.54
N CYS A 107 20.01 17.82 -4.46
CA CYS A 107 20.01 16.40 -4.15
C CYS A 107 18.69 15.75 -4.55
N ALA A 108 18.76 14.49 -4.99
CA ALA A 108 17.59 13.71 -5.32
C ALA A 108 17.80 12.23 -4.99
N PHE A 109 16.75 11.55 -4.53
CA PHE A 109 16.70 10.10 -4.37
C PHE A 109 15.29 9.54 -4.67
N ASP A 110 15.24 8.39 -5.34
CA ASP A 110 14.02 7.68 -5.72
C ASP A 110 13.61 6.69 -4.63
N VAL A 111 12.36 6.78 -4.15
CA VAL A 111 11.83 5.86 -3.12
C VAL A 111 11.73 4.40 -3.60
N ASN A 112 11.81 4.16 -4.91
CA ASN A 112 11.78 2.83 -5.53
C ASN A 112 13.14 2.37 -6.11
N GLY A 113 14.17 3.22 -6.05
CA GLY A 113 15.50 2.91 -6.62
C GLY A 113 16.66 2.99 -5.63
N ASP A 114 16.62 3.93 -4.68
CA ASP A 114 17.78 4.34 -3.89
C ASP A 114 17.69 3.98 -2.39
N LEU A 115 16.52 3.51 -1.92
CA LEU A 115 16.31 3.16 -0.51
C LEU A 115 16.88 1.77 -0.18
N ASN A 116 17.77 1.74 0.81
CA ASN A 116 18.22 0.51 1.45
C ASN A 116 17.28 0.14 2.61
N ASP A 117 16.57 -0.98 2.48
CA ASP A 117 15.72 -1.51 3.56
C ASP A 117 16.59 -2.20 4.65
N PRO A 118 16.35 -1.94 5.96
CA PRO A 118 15.33 -1.07 6.52
C PRO A 118 15.66 0.42 6.43
N ALA A 119 14.83 1.19 5.72
CA ALA A 119 15.00 2.62 5.55
C ALA A 119 14.66 3.40 6.84
N PRO A 120 15.34 4.53 7.12
CA PRO A 120 14.98 5.44 8.20
C PRO A 120 13.67 6.20 7.91
N ILE A 121 13.19 6.91 8.94
CA ILE A 121 12.17 7.95 8.79
C ILE A 121 12.85 9.21 8.26
N PHE A 122 12.30 9.82 7.22
CA PHE A 122 12.81 11.04 6.59
C PHE A 122 11.90 12.23 6.91
N THR A 123 12.45 13.28 7.53
CA THR A 123 11.75 14.56 7.77
C THR A 123 12.60 15.74 7.30
N PRO A 124 12.01 16.90 6.96
CA PRO A 124 12.76 18.14 6.92
C PRO A 124 13.38 18.43 8.29
N GLN A 125 14.53 19.11 8.32
CA GLN A 125 15.24 19.37 9.57
C GLN A 125 14.38 20.16 10.57
N ASN A 126 14.30 19.66 11.81
CA ASN A 126 13.53 20.25 12.92
C ASN A 126 12.02 20.40 12.64
N GLN A 127 11.47 19.68 11.67
CA GLN A 127 10.04 19.65 11.39
C GLN A 127 9.47 18.27 11.70
N LEU A 128 8.26 18.22 12.29
CA LEU A 128 7.58 16.98 12.65
C LEU A 128 6.58 16.58 11.57
N GLU A 129 7.07 16.48 10.34
CA GLU A 129 6.31 16.09 9.15
C GLU A 129 7.15 15.16 8.26
N TRP A 130 6.47 14.35 7.44
CA TRP A 130 7.15 13.52 6.46
C TRP A 130 7.73 14.37 5.35
N LEU A 131 8.94 14.05 4.93
CA LEU A 131 9.45 14.54 3.66
C LEU A 131 8.55 14.02 2.53
N VAL A 132 8.14 14.87 1.59
CA VAL A 132 7.21 14.51 0.51
C VAL A 132 7.99 14.46 -0.81
N PRO A 133 8.03 13.33 -1.54
CA PRO A 133 8.62 13.27 -2.87
C PRO A 133 7.73 13.98 -3.90
N SER A 134 8.20 14.05 -5.15
CA SER A 134 7.36 14.36 -6.30
C SER A 134 6.37 13.22 -6.61
N PRO A 135 5.36 13.45 -7.48
CA PRO A 135 4.47 12.40 -7.99
C PRO A 135 5.18 11.23 -8.67
N SER A 136 6.42 11.40 -9.15
CA SER A 136 7.23 10.32 -9.71
C SER A 136 8.03 9.53 -8.65
N GLY A 137 7.79 9.75 -7.36
CA GLY A 137 8.49 9.05 -6.27
C GLY A 137 9.90 9.55 -5.98
N VAL A 138 10.30 10.72 -6.50
CA VAL A 138 11.63 11.29 -6.30
C VAL A 138 11.57 12.36 -5.22
N VAL A 139 12.31 12.18 -4.12
CA VAL A 139 12.57 13.24 -3.15
C VAL A 139 13.57 14.21 -3.74
N GLU A 140 13.28 15.50 -3.74
CA GLU A 140 14.18 16.57 -4.20
C GLU A 140 14.48 17.52 -3.04
N LEU A 141 15.76 17.88 -2.87
CA LEU A 141 16.25 18.75 -1.81
C LEU A 141 17.20 19.79 -2.40
N SER A 142 16.90 21.08 -2.21
CA SER A 142 17.78 22.15 -2.69
C SER A 142 19.18 22.06 -2.08
N ASN A 143 20.19 22.47 -2.84
CA ASN A 143 21.58 22.58 -2.35
C ASN A 143 21.64 23.30 -1.00
N GLY A 144 22.32 22.68 -0.03
CA GLY A 144 22.48 23.23 1.32
C GLY A 144 21.29 23.05 2.27
N ALA A 145 20.14 22.53 1.80
CA ALA A 145 19.01 22.16 2.65
C ALA A 145 19.37 20.98 3.58
N TYR A 146 18.69 20.85 4.72
CA TYR A 146 18.94 19.80 5.70
C TYR A 146 17.77 18.83 5.81
N ILE A 147 18.11 17.54 5.88
CA ILE A 147 17.21 16.43 6.13
C ILE A 147 17.56 15.78 7.47
N ASP A 148 16.54 15.46 8.28
CA ASP A 148 16.68 14.63 9.46
C ASP A 148 16.25 13.19 9.14
N MET A 149 17.08 12.23 9.54
CA MET A 149 16.85 10.80 9.39
C MET A 149 16.81 10.13 10.77
N TYR A 150 15.84 9.25 11.00
CA TYR A 150 15.65 8.58 12.29
C TYR A 150 15.57 7.05 12.18
N CYS A 151 16.22 6.37 13.12
CA CYS A 151 16.15 4.92 13.36
C CYS A 151 15.75 4.65 14.81
N ASP A 152 14.94 3.61 15.05
CA ASP A 152 14.48 3.20 16.39
C ASP A 152 15.65 2.85 17.33
N LYS A 153 16.59 2.02 16.86
CA LYS A 153 17.72 1.52 17.67
C LYS A 153 19.05 2.11 17.28
N SER A 154 19.40 1.98 16.00
CA SER A 154 20.68 2.43 15.45
C SER A 154 20.60 2.52 13.92
N PHE A 155 21.37 3.43 13.33
CA PHE A 155 21.83 3.28 11.96
C PHE A 155 22.84 2.12 11.85
N ILE A 156 23.06 1.61 10.64
CA ILE A 156 24.22 0.79 10.31
C ILE A 156 25.50 1.66 10.27
N ALA A 157 26.67 1.03 10.10
CA ALA A 157 27.90 1.77 9.83
C ALA A 157 27.74 2.60 8.53
N PRO A 158 28.22 3.86 8.50
CA PRO A 158 29.16 4.49 9.44
C PRO A 158 28.52 5.14 10.68
N PHE A 159 27.19 5.21 10.78
CA PHE A 159 26.48 5.96 11.83
C PHE A 159 26.03 5.12 13.04
N SER A 160 26.70 3.99 13.29
CA SER A 160 26.43 3.07 14.40
C SER A 160 26.27 3.78 15.75
N ASN A 161 25.31 3.31 16.55
CA ASN A 161 24.88 3.87 17.84
C ASN A 161 24.18 5.24 17.79
N ARG A 162 23.93 5.81 16.60
CA ARG A 162 23.07 6.99 16.45
C ARG A 162 21.63 6.54 16.16
N THR A 163 20.64 7.21 16.77
CA THR A 163 19.20 7.07 16.45
C THR A 163 18.68 8.21 15.57
N LYS A 164 19.43 9.32 15.48
CA LYS A 164 19.18 10.44 14.56
C LYS A 164 20.47 10.79 13.82
N VAL A 165 20.36 11.05 12.52
CA VAL A 165 21.40 11.69 11.70
C VAL A 165 20.77 12.89 11.00
N THR A 166 21.39 14.06 11.11
CA THR A 166 21.05 15.24 10.32
C THR A 166 22.08 15.37 9.22
N ALA A 167 21.62 15.47 7.97
CA ALA A 167 22.50 15.52 6.81
C ALA A 167 22.18 16.76 5.95
N GLN A 168 23.21 17.45 5.48
CA GLN A 168 23.07 18.57 4.56
C GLN A 168 23.14 18.07 3.12
N CYS A 169 22.20 18.48 2.25
CA CYS A 169 22.29 18.23 0.83
C CYS A 169 23.54 18.91 0.23
N LEU A 170 24.38 18.14 -0.45
CA LEU A 170 25.42 18.67 -1.32
C LEU A 170 24.99 18.63 -2.78
N GLN A 171 24.96 17.45 -3.42
CA GLN A 171 24.52 17.30 -4.81
C GLN A 171 24.18 15.83 -5.12
N LYS A 172 23.18 15.58 -5.96
CA LYS A 172 22.71 14.24 -6.33
C LYS A 172 22.38 13.39 -5.10
N GLN A 173 23.16 12.34 -4.84
CA GLN A 173 23.00 11.45 -3.68
C GLN A 173 24.14 11.62 -2.66
N TYR A 174 24.81 12.77 -2.63
CA TYR A 174 25.89 13.05 -1.68
C TYR A 174 25.45 14.08 -0.66
N PHE A 175 25.71 13.79 0.60
CA PHE A 175 25.29 14.58 1.75
C PHE A 175 26.46 14.83 2.71
N LEU A 176 26.45 15.96 3.42
CA LEU A 176 27.42 16.28 4.45
C LEU A 176 26.87 15.92 5.83
N VAL A 177 27.63 15.16 6.62
CA VAL A 177 27.36 14.87 8.03
C VAL A 177 28.64 15.11 8.83
N ASP A 178 28.59 15.91 9.89
CA ASP A 178 29.74 16.25 10.75
C ASP A 178 31.00 16.72 9.99
N GLY A 179 30.83 17.33 8.81
CA GLY A 179 31.93 17.79 7.94
C GLY A 179 32.50 16.71 6.99
N VAL A 180 31.95 15.49 6.99
CA VAL A 180 32.34 14.38 6.11
C VAL A 180 31.26 14.16 5.04
N ILE A 181 31.68 13.85 3.82
CA ILE A 181 30.78 13.57 2.68
C ILE A 181 30.42 12.08 2.66
N HIS A 182 29.13 11.79 2.65
CA HIS A 182 28.57 10.44 2.61
C HIS A 182 27.66 10.26 1.38
N PRO A 183 27.71 9.10 0.69
CA PRO A 183 26.68 8.72 -0.26
C PRO A 183 25.38 8.38 0.48
N PHE A 184 24.23 8.56 -0.17
CA PHE A 184 22.91 8.30 0.41
C PHE A 184 22.72 6.86 0.89
N SER A 185 23.41 5.90 0.26
CA SER A 185 23.42 4.49 0.64
C SER A 185 23.88 4.21 2.07
N ASP A 186 24.64 5.13 2.70
CA ASP A 186 25.10 5.01 4.09
C ASP A 186 23.96 5.13 5.12
N PHE A 187 22.81 5.69 4.74
CA PHE A 187 21.69 5.98 5.64
C PHE A 187 20.67 4.83 5.71
N SER A 188 21.01 3.75 6.41
CA SER A 188 20.08 2.62 6.68
C SER A 188 19.99 2.30 8.17
N CYS A 189 18.88 1.73 8.62
CA CYS A 189 18.68 1.31 10.01
C CYS A 189 19.04 -0.16 10.24
N THR A 190 19.43 -0.52 11.46
CA THR A 190 19.63 -1.93 11.86
C THR A 190 18.32 -2.73 11.90
N SER A 191 17.18 -2.03 11.97
CA SER A 191 15.82 -2.58 11.98
C SER A 191 14.85 -1.51 11.52
N TRP A 192 13.69 -1.91 10.98
CA TRP A 192 12.63 -0.96 10.65
C TRP A 192 12.26 -0.07 11.85
N PRO A 193 12.02 1.24 11.65
CA PRO A 193 11.56 2.14 12.70
C PRO A 193 10.29 1.61 13.39
N ALA A 194 10.29 1.61 14.72
CA ALA A 194 9.18 1.12 15.51
C ALA A 194 8.01 2.12 15.51
N TYR A 195 6.81 1.60 15.32
CA TYR A 195 5.56 2.34 15.29
C TYR A 195 4.66 1.92 16.45
N THR A 196 3.77 2.83 16.86
CA THR A 196 2.83 2.59 17.96
C THR A 196 1.45 3.17 17.64
N ALA A 197 0.43 2.63 18.32
CA ALA A 197 -0.92 3.15 18.36
C ALA A 197 -1.17 3.60 19.80
N ARG A 198 -1.61 4.85 20.00
CA ARG A 198 -1.89 5.38 21.36
C ARG A 198 -3.21 6.14 21.42
N ARG A 199 -3.91 5.93 22.54
CA ARG A 199 -5.11 6.66 22.96
C ARG A 199 -4.82 8.15 23.10
N THR A 200 -5.66 9.02 22.54
CA THR A 200 -5.50 10.49 22.70
C THR A 200 -6.37 11.06 23.83
N GLY A 201 -7.30 10.27 24.37
CA GLY A 201 -8.30 10.74 25.34
C GLY A 201 -9.33 11.71 24.74
N ARG A 202 -9.43 11.77 23.40
CA ARG A 202 -10.38 12.62 22.68
C ARG A 202 -11.53 11.72 22.19
N PRO A 203 -12.79 12.01 22.51
CA PRO A 203 -13.91 11.24 21.98
C PRO A 203 -14.00 11.40 20.46
N CYS A 204 -14.57 10.40 19.79
CA CYS A 204 -14.88 10.42 18.37
C CYS A 204 -16.29 9.89 18.14
N ASN A 205 -16.97 10.34 17.08
CA ASN A 205 -18.36 9.98 16.86
C ASN A 205 -18.50 8.49 16.54
N GLY A 206 -19.24 7.76 17.37
CA GLY A 206 -19.43 6.31 17.28
C GLY A 206 -18.33 5.47 17.97
N GLY A 207 -17.28 6.09 18.51
CA GLY A 207 -16.17 5.40 19.20
C GLY A 207 -15.99 5.84 20.65
N THR A 208 -15.07 5.17 21.35
CA THR A 208 -14.71 5.47 22.74
C THR A 208 -13.55 6.46 22.83
N ASP A 209 -12.56 6.33 21.94
CA ASP A 209 -11.39 7.22 21.86
C ASP A 209 -10.89 7.32 20.42
N LEU A 210 -10.33 8.47 20.08
CA LEU A 210 -9.54 8.68 18.88
C LEU A 210 -8.10 8.21 19.18
N VAL A 211 -7.70 7.13 18.54
CA VAL A 211 -6.36 6.53 18.63
C VAL A 211 -5.49 7.08 17.51
N GLU A 212 -4.31 7.60 17.84
CA GLU A 212 -3.34 8.05 16.83
C GLU A 212 -2.29 6.96 16.58
N ILE A 213 -1.98 6.69 15.31
CA ILE A 213 -0.93 5.76 14.90
C ILE A 213 0.23 6.56 14.29
N GLY A 214 1.46 6.20 14.66
CA GLY A 214 2.65 6.94 14.24
C GLY A 214 3.94 6.48 14.93
N PHE A 215 4.94 7.37 14.91
CA PHE A 215 6.30 7.10 15.35
C PHE A 215 6.72 8.05 16.48
N VAL A 216 7.37 7.52 17.51
CA VAL A 216 7.94 8.33 18.59
C VAL A 216 9.35 8.75 18.19
N LEU A 217 9.52 10.03 17.87
CA LEU A 217 10.80 10.65 17.54
C LEU A 217 11.31 11.51 18.70
N THR A 218 12.59 11.87 18.68
CA THR A 218 13.15 12.84 19.64
C THR A 218 12.57 14.25 19.47
N SER A 219 12.00 14.56 18.31
CA SER A 219 11.29 15.81 17.99
C SER A 219 9.80 15.80 18.37
N GLY A 220 9.22 14.65 18.73
CA GLY A 220 7.79 14.52 19.03
C GLY A 220 7.18 13.26 18.42
N PHE A 221 5.84 13.22 18.33
CA PHE A 221 5.12 12.10 17.72
C PHE A 221 4.77 12.39 16.26
N LEU A 222 5.39 11.67 15.33
CA LEU A 222 5.11 11.77 13.90
C LEU A 222 3.91 10.86 13.57
N GLN A 223 2.71 11.44 13.69
CA GLN A 223 1.44 10.78 13.37
C GLN A 223 1.30 10.50 11.86
N ILE A 224 0.60 9.42 11.51
CA ILE A 224 0.26 9.08 10.12
C ILE A 224 -1.25 8.94 9.88
N MET A 225 -2.03 8.57 10.89
CA MET A 225 -3.50 8.45 10.80
C MET A 225 -4.16 8.64 12.18
N ASP A 226 -5.43 9.02 12.18
CA ASP A 226 -6.35 8.97 13.33
C ASP A 226 -7.33 7.81 13.14
N VAL A 227 -7.61 7.07 14.21
CA VAL A 227 -8.48 5.88 14.21
C VAL A 227 -9.58 6.06 15.27
N CYS A 228 -10.84 6.14 14.85
CA CYS A 228 -11.95 6.16 15.79
C CYS A 228 -12.35 4.73 16.17
N HIS A 229 -11.93 4.29 17.35
CA HIS A 229 -12.15 2.94 17.84
C HIS A 229 -13.13 2.94 19.01
N ASP A 230 -14.09 2.01 18.96
CA ASP A 230 -15.04 1.68 20.01
C ASP A 230 -14.54 0.44 20.74
N GLU A 231 -13.81 0.63 21.85
CA GLU A 231 -13.23 -0.46 22.65
C GLU A 231 -14.29 -1.32 23.36
N VAL A 232 -15.51 -0.82 23.52
CA VAL A 232 -16.60 -1.58 24.16
C VAL A 232 -17.16 -2.63 23.20
N ASN A 233 -17.35 -2.28 21.93
CA ASN A 233 -17.85 -3.19 20.90
C ASN A 233 -16.73 -3.80 20.01
N GLU A 234 -15.47 -3.47 20.32
CA GLU A 234 -14.25 -3.86 19.60
C GLU A 234 -14.30 -3.55 18.10
N VAL A 235 -14.78 -2.36 17.75
CA VAL A 235 -15.07 -1.95 16.37
C VAL A 235 -14.46 -0.60 16.01
N THR A 236 -13.74 -0.53 14.91
CA THR A 236 -13.29 0.75 14.34
C THR A 236 -14.40 1.31 13.46
N ARG A 237 -14.85 2.54 13.73
CA ARG A 237 -15.89 3.22 12.95
C ARG A 237 -15.32 3.83 11.68
N TYR A 238 -14.21 4.55 11.82
CA TYR A 238 -13.48 5.14 10.72
C TYR A 238 -11.98 5.31 11.04
N VAL A 239 -11.19 5.43 10.00
CA VAL A 239 -9.79 5.86 10.02
C VAL A 239 -9.64 7.05 9.08
N HIS A 240 -9.11 8.15 9.61
CA HIS A 240 -8.73 9.34 8.85
C HIS A 240 -7.26 9.31 8.50
N HIS A 241 -6.95 9.53 7.22
CA HIS A 241 -5.61 9.77 6.74
C HIS A 241 -5.65 10.75 5.55
N LYS A 242 -4.48 11.15 5.09
CA LYS A 242 -4.32 12.16 4.04
C LYS A 242 -3.64 11.53 2.83
N LEU A 243 -4.16 11.81 1.65
CA LEU A 243 -3.44 11.60 0.39
C LEU A 243 -2.99 12.96 -0.16
N ASN A 244 -1.88 12.93 -0.90
CA ASN A 244 -1.33 14.11 -1.58
C ASN A 244 -0.97 13.73 -3.03
N PRO A 245 -0.51 14.67 -3.87
CA PRO A 245 -0.15 14.38 -5.26
C PRO A 245 0.90 13.27 -5.43
N SER A 246 1.67 12.98 -4.38
CA SER A 246 2.77 12.02 -4.39
C SER A 246 2.40 10.65 -3.83
N SER A 247 1.17 10.46 -3.35
CA SER A 247 0.70 9.17 -2.82
C SER A 247 0.73 8.04 -3.86
N ALA A 248 0.66 8.33 -5.17
CA ALA A 248 0.81 7.31 -6.21
C ALA A 248 2.26 6.82 -6.39
N GLY A 249 3.25 7.65 -6.07
CA GLY A 249 4.69 7.34 -6.12
C GLY A 249 5.21 6.60 -4.89
N TYR A 250 4.42 5.71 -4.30
CA TYR A 250 4.77 4.98 -3.06
C TYR A 250 5.88 3.93 -3.28
N GLN A 251 6.62 3.60 -2.21
CA GLN A 251 7.65 2.56 -2.21
C GLN A 251 7.04 1.17 -2.44
N HIS A 252 7.49 0.47 -3.47
CA HIS A 252 7.09 -0.89 -3.81
C HIS A 252 7.91 -1.93 -3.04
N GLY A 253 7.51 -3.20 -3.10
CA GLY A 253 8.26 -4.32 -2.49
C GLY A 253 8.26 -4.40 -0.95
N VAL A 254 7.89 -3.32 -0.24
CA VAL A 254 7.93 -3.25 1.24
C VAL A 254 7.19 -4.41 1.89
N THR A 255 7.93 -5.19 2.69
CA THR A 255 7.46 -6.39 3.37
C THR A 255 6.27 -6.13 4.30
N ARG A 256 5.23 -6.97 4.21
CA ARG A 256 4.05 -6.93 5.09
C ARG A 256 4.39 -7.57 6.45
N PRO A 257 4.28 -6.86 7.59
CA PRO A 257 4.42 -7.45 8.92
C PRO A 257 3.13 -8.21 9.31
N SER A 258 3.16 -8.92 10.44
CA SER A 258 1.94 -9.40 11.10
C SER A 258 1.15 -8.23 11.68
N PHE A 259 -0.18 -8.40 11.81
CA PHE A 259 -1.01 -7.41 12.48
C PHE A 259 -0.77 -7.39 13.99
N ILE A 260 -0.77 -6.18 14.56
CA ILE A 260 -0.63 -5.95 16.00
C ILE A 260 -2.02 -5.70 16.61
N THR A 261 -2.38 -6.48 17.62
CA THR A 261 -3.65 -6.32 18.35
C THR A 261 -3.62 -5.13 19.32
N GLY A 262 -2.49 -4.88 19.98
CA GLY A 262 -2.43 -3.91 21.07
C GLY A 262 -3.27 -4.37 22.28
N ASP A 263 -3.62 -3.43 23.15
CA ASP A 263 -4.47 -3.65 24.32
C ASP A 263 -5.96 -3.34 24.06
N PHE A 264 -6.32 -2.92 22.84
CA PHE A 264 -7.66 -2.46 22.44
C PHE A 264 -8.75 -3.55 22.39
N TYR A 265 -8.37 -4.84 22.49
CA TYR A 265 -9.28 -5.99 22.31
C TYR A 265 -9.36 -6.88 23.56
N ALA A 266 -9.31 -6.28 24.76
CA ALA A 266 -9.42 -6.97 26.05
C ALA A 266 -8.54 -8.25 26.19
N GLY A 267 -7.32 -8.21 25.63
CA GLY A 267 -6.37 -9.33 25.65
C GLY A 267 -6.66 -10.50 24.69
N LYS A 268 -7.64 -10.40 23.80
CA LYS A 268 -7.95 -11.43 22.80
C LYS A 268 -6.81 -11.63 21.80
N ASN A 269 -6.60 -12.87 21.36
CA ASN A 269 -5.82 -13.14 20.15
C ASN A 269 -6.70 -12.93 18.92
N VAL A 270 -6.76 -11.69 18.43
CA VAL A 270 -7.62 -11.33 17.29
C VAL A 270 -7.19 -12.03 16.00
N ASP A 271 -5.89 -12.27 15.79
CA ASP A 271 -5.40 -12.95 14.58
C ASP A 271 -5.97 -14.38 14.44
N ASN A 272 -6.10 -15.09 15.56
CA ASN A 272 -6.75 -16.41 15.59
C ASN A 272 -8.23 -16.35 15.18
N LEU A 273 -8.97 -15.29 15.51
CA LEU A 273 -10.39 -15.12 15.12
C LEU A 273 -10.55 -15.00 13.59
N TYR A 274 -9.54 -14.45 12.92
CA TYR A 274 -9.48 -14.37 11.46
C TYR A 274 -9.04 -15.67 10.78
N THR A 275 -8.74 -16.74 11.51
CA THR A 275 -8.50 -18.04 10.86
C THR A 275 -9.82 -18.63 10.35
N LYS A 276 -9.81 -19.22 9.15
CA LYS A 276 -11.02 -19.79 8.51
C LYS A 276 -11.73 -20.82 9.38
N VAL A 277 -10.97 -21.58 10.17
CA VAL A 277 -11.49 -22.53 11.17
C VAL A 277 -12.30 -21.81 12.25
N GLN A 278 -11.78 -20.72 12.83
CA GLN A 278 -12.54 -19.96 13.84
C GLN A 278 -13.72 -19.20 13.24
N GLN A 279 -13.58 -18.63 12.03
CA GLN A 279 -14.71 -18.03 11.32
C GLN A 279 -15.85 -19.02 11.15
N ASN A 280 -15.57 -20.22 10.64
CA ASN A 280 -16.58 -21.26 10.46
C ASN A 280 -17.18 -21.70 11.80
N ASN A 281 -16.36 -21.92 12.83
CA ASN A 281 -16.84 -22.28 14.18
C ASN A 281 -17.75 -21.21 14.80
N THR A 282 -17.40 -19.92 14.67
CA THR A 282 -18.16 -18.82 15.24
C THR A 282 -19.45 -18.58 14.44
N ILE A 283 -19.39 -18.51 13.11
CA ILE A 283 -20.58 -18.30 12.28
C ILE A 283 -21.53 -19.50 12.36
N SER A 284 -21.02 -20.74 12.43
CA SER A 284 -21.89 -21.92 12.63
C SER A 284 -22.72 -21.85 13.92
N LYS A 285 -22.15 -21.29 15.00
CA LYS A 285 -22.87 -21.07 16.26
C LYS A 285 -23.93 -19.98 16.12
N ILE A 286 -23.62 -18.88 15.41
CA ILE A 286 -24.57 -17.79 15.13
C ILE A 286 -25.78 -18.30 14.33
N LEU A 287 -25.54 -19.13 13.31
CA LEU A 287 -26.57 -19.64 12.40
C LEU A 287 -27.29 -20.90 12.91
N GLY A 288 -26.79 -21.55 13.96
CA GLY A 288 -27.34 -22.80 14.48
C GLY A 288 -27.21 -23.99 13.50
N MET A 289 -26.28 -23.91 12.55
CA MET A 289 -26.05 -24.90 11.49
C MET A 289 -24.60 -24.85 11.00
N ASP A 290 -24.17 -25.82 10.21
CA ASP A 290 -22.86 -25.77 9.55
C ASP A 290 -22.78 -24.60 8.56
N ALA A 291 -21.87 -23.65 8.81
CA ALA A 291 -21.64 -22.49 7.98
C ALA A 291 -20.64 -22.73 6.83
N SER A 292 -20.02 -23.92 6.75
CA SER A 292 -19.08 -24.28 5.68
C SER A 292 -19.57 -23.95 4.26
N PRO A 293 -20.86 -24.11 3.89
CA PRO A 293 -21.36 -23.73 2.55
C PRO A 293 -21.24 -22.25 2.18
N PHE A 294 -21.08 -21.35 3.17
CA PHE A 294 -20.82 -19.92 2.93
C PHE A 294 -19.34 -19.60 2.69
N PHE A 295 -18.43 -20.57 2.81
CA PHE A 295 -17.00 -20.37 2.60
C PHE A 295 -16.51 -21.12 1.35
N ASN A 296 -15.56 -20.54 0.62
CA ASN A 296 -14.95 -21.17 -0.55
C ASN A 296 -13.53 -20.66 -0.80
N ASP A 297 -12.55 -21.49 -0.50
CA ASP A 297 -11.13 -21.17 -0.63
C ASP A 297 -10.65 -21.01 -2.07
N THR A 298 -11.28 -21.68 -3.04
CA THR A 298 -10.89 -21.63 -4.46
C THR A 298 -11.18 -20.28 -5.10
N ILE A 299 -12.16 -19.54 -4.55
CA ILE A 299 -12.61 -18.24 -5.05
C ILE A 299 -12.55 -17.15 -3.97
N ASP A 300 -11.69 -17.27 -2.96
CA ASP A 300 -11.47 -16.24 -1.94
C ASP A 300 -12.73 -15.81 -1.13
N VAL A 301 -13.65 -16.73 -0.83
CA VAL A 301 -14.80 -16.47 0.06
C VAL A 301 -14.44 -16.85 1.50
N TYR A 302 -13.82 -15.90 2.20
CA TYR A 302 -13.55 -15.91 3.64
C TYR A 302 -13.37 -14.47 4.13
N LEU A 303 -13.43 -14.23 5.44
CA LEU A 303 -13.17 -12.91 6.02
C LEU A 303 -11.67 -12.68 6.18
N ALA A 304 -11.18 -11.59 5.61
CA ALA A 304 -9.83 -11.08 5.72
C ALA A 304 -9.76 -9.83 6.60
N ARG A 305 -8.53 -9.47 6.98
CA ARG A 305 -8.19 -8.24 7.70
C ARG A 305 -8.19 -7.07 6.70
N GLY A 306 -9.38 -6.57 6.37
CA GLY A 306 -9.57 -5.45 5.46
C GLY A 306 -9.06 -4.16 6.09
N HIS A 307 -8.06 -3.53 5.47
CA HIS A 307 -7.52 -2.26 5.96
C HIS A 307 -8.54 -1.12 5.78
N MET A 308 -8.45 -0.10 6.63
CA MET A 308 -9.21 1.15 6.43
C MET A 308 -8.33 2.24 5.81
N ALA A 309 -7.20 2.59 6.42
CA ALA A 309 -6.11 3.25 5.72
C ALA A 309 -5.24 2.17 5.07
N ALA A 310 -5.24 2.10 3.73
CA ALA A 310 -4.58 1.03 2.99
C ALA A 310 -3.05 1.14 3.13
N LYS A 311 -2.34 0.00 3.13
CA LYS A 311 -0.87 -0.04 3.19
C LYS A 311 -0.23 0.98 2.24
N VAL A 312 -0.65 0.97 0.98
CA VAL A 312 -0.05 1.74 -0.12
C VAL A 312 -0.64 3.14 -0.30
N ASP A 313 -1.51 3.60 0.60
CA ASP A 313 -1.85 5.03 0.72
C ASP A 313 -0.69 5.83 1.35
N PHE A 314 0.28 5.15 1.97
CA PHE A 314 1.49 5.73 2.55
C PHE A 314 2.72 5.50 1.66
N ILE A 315 3.52 6.55 1.50
CA ILE A 315 4.64 6.57 0.55
C ILE A 315 5.79 5.67 1.00
N PHE A 316 6.45 5.96 2.13
CA PHE A 316 7.65 5.25 2.59
C PHE A 316 7.35 3.92 3.28
N GLY A 317 8.32 3.00 3.29
CA GLY A 317 8.15 1.68 3.89
C GLY A 317 7.84 1.68 5.38
N ALA A 318 8.36 2.63 6.16
CA ALA A 318 8.02 2.75 7.58
C ALA A 318 6.51 2.96 7.81
N PRO A 319 5.86 4.03 7.30
CA PRO A 319 4.42 4.24 7.48
C PRO A 319 3.55 3.16 6.81
N GLN A 320 4.00 2.57 5.69
CA GLN A 320 3.33 1.38 5.12
C GLN A 320 3.28 0.18 6.07
N LYS A 321 4.28 0.00 6.93
CA LYS A 321 4.30 -1.09 7.92
C LYS A 321 3.47 -0.75 9.16
N ALA A 322 3.37 0.54 9.50
CA ALA A 322 2.55 1.03 10.60
C ALA A 322 1.03 0.90 10.37
N THR A 323 0.56 0.59 9.16
CA THR A 323 -0.87 0.33 8.89
C THR A 323 -1.38 -0.98 9.51
N PHE A 324 -0.49 -1.87 9.95
CA PHE A 324 -0.80 -3.23 10.40
C PHE A 324 -1.18 -3.29 11.89
N PHE A 325 -2.14 -2.47 12.31
CA PHE A 325 -2.85 -2.66 13.58
C PHE A 325 -4.26 -3.19 13.32
N PHE A 326 -4.79 -4.04 14.20
CA PHE A 326 -6.18 -4.49 14.08
C PHE A 326 -7.17 -3.33 14.19
N VAL A 327 -6.85 -2.27 14.95
CA VAL A 327 -7.69 -1.05 14.98
C VAL A 327 -7.72 -0.29 13.65
N ASN A 328 -6.81 -0.54 12.70
CA ASN A 328 -6.89 -0.04 11.32
C ASN A 328 -7.56 -1.07 10.38
N ALA A 329 -8.32 -2.04 10.90
CA ALA A 329 -8.97 -3.06 10.12
C ALA A 329 -10.38 -3.43 10.63
N ALA A 330 -11.17 -4.04 9.75
CA ALA A 330 -12.41 -4.72 10.10
C ALA A 330 -12.54 -6.03 9.28
N PRO A 331 -13.52 -6.90 9.57
CA PRO A 331 -13.73 -8.13 8.80
C PRO A 331 -14.26 -7.84 7.40
N GLN A 332 -13.53 -8.21 6.37
CA GLN A 332 -13.90 -7.95 4.98
C GLN A 332 -13.90 -9.25 4.18
N TRP A 333 -14.95 -9.55 3.44
CA TRP A 333 -14.95 -10.72 2.55
C TRP A 333 -13.86 -10.56 1.49
N GLN A 334 -12.98 -11.54 1.34
CA GLN A 334 -11.76 -11.39 0.55
C GLN A 334 -12.05 -11.15 -0.94
N MET A 335 -13.12 -11.71 -1.50
CA MET A 335 -13.59 -11.36 -2.85
C MET A 335 -13.93 -9.88 -3.02
N PHE A 336 -14.42 -9.19 -1.99
CA PHE A 336 -14.68 -7.76 -2.04
C PHE A 336 -13.39 -6.95 -1.83
N ASN A 337 -12.64 -7.29 -0.76
CA ASN A 337 -11.34 -6.70 -0.43
C ASN A 337 -10.39 -6.67 -1.63
N GLY A 338 -10.11 -7.84 -2.22
CA GLY A 338 -9.16 -7.99 -3.33
C GLY A 338 -9.74 -7.73 -4.72
N ARG A 339 -10.90 -7.08 -4.85
CA ARG A 339 -11.52 -6.74 -6.15
C ARG A 339 -12.01 -5.29 -6.18
N ASN A 340 -13.31 -5.00 -6.00
CA ASN A 340 -13.80 -3.62 -6.15
C ASN A 340 -13.28 -2.70 -5.04
N TRP A 341 -12.97 -3.21 -3.85
CA TRP A 341 -12.42 -2.39 -2.78
C TRP A 341 -10.98 -1.93 -3.07
N GLU A 342 -10.09 -2.86 -3.44
CA GLU A 342 -8.72 -2.52 -3.87
C GLU A 342 -8.72 -1.52 -5.04
N ARG A 343 -9.64 -1.68 -6.01
CA ARG A 343 -9.83 -0.72 -7.10
C ARG A 343 -10.30 0.66 -6.61
N VAL A 344 -11.12 0.74 -5.57
CA VAL A 344 -11.50 2.01 -4.94
C VAL A 344 -10.27 2.68 -4.31
N GLU A 345 -9.48 1.94 -3.53
CA GLU A 345 -8.27 2.45 -2.89
C GLU A 345 -7.24 2.95 -3.92
N ASP A 346 -6.98 2.17 -4.96
CA ASP A 346 -6.06 2.51 -6.05
C ASP A 346 -6.55 3.68 -6.92
N SER A 347 -7.84 3.70 -7.27
CA SER A 347 -8.40 4.79 -8.06
C SER A 347 -8.36 6.14 -7.33
N VAL A 348 -8.64 6.16 -6.02
CA VAL A 348 -8.55 7.39 -5.20
C VAL A 348 -7.11 7.90 -5.11
N ARG A 349 -6.15 6.99 -4.91
CA ARG A 349 -4.71 7.32 -4.84
C ARG A 349 -4.16 7.84 -6.17
N ARG A 350 -4.55 7.25 -7.30
CA ARG A 350 -4.21 7.77 -8.64
C ARG A 350 -4.89 9.10 -8.91
N TYR A 351 -6.17 9.25 -8.59
CA TYR A 351 -6.89 10.51 -8.77
C TYR A 351 -6.25 11.68 -7.99
N ALA A 352 -5.76 11.45 -6.77
CA ALA A 352 -5.00 12.45 -6.01
C ALA A 352 -3.73 12.91 -6.75
N SER A 353 -2.99 11.99 -7.35
CA SER A 353 -1.79 12.26 -8.16
C SER A 353 -2.14 12.96 -9.48
N ASP A 354 -3.00 12.35 -10.28
CA ASP A 354 -3.34 12.79 -11.65
C ASP A 354 -4.01 14.17 -11.69
N GLN A 355 -4.67 14.58 -10.61
CA GLN A 355 -5.31 15.90 -10.47
C GLN A 355 -4.54 16.85 -9.55
N ALA A 356 -3.39 16.42 -9.00
CA ALA A 356 -2.58 17.16 -8.04
C ALA A 356 -3.39 17.71 -6.85
N LEU A 357 -4.09 16.83 -6.13
CA LEU A 357 -4.98 17.16 -5.02
C LEU A 357 -4.44 16.66 -3.67
N ASP A 358 -4.66 17.45 -2.63
CA ASP A 358 -4.56 17.01 -1.24
C ASP A 358 -5.94 16.59 -0.74
N LEU A 359 -6.11 15.29 -0.47
CA LEU A 359 -7.40 14.68 -0.12
C LEU A 359 -7.42 14.26 1.36
N ASP A 360 -8.44 14.68 2.09
CA ASP A 360 -8.81 14.02 3.35
C ASP A 360 -9.63 12.76 3.04
N CYS A 361 -9.15 11.62 3.54
CA CYS A 361 -9.78 10.31 3.36
C CYS A 361 -10.27 9.77 4.71
N TYR A 362 -11.57 9.55 4.84
CA TYR A 362 -12.18 8.84 5.97
C TYR A 362 -12.71 7.51 5.46
N THR A 363 -11.96 6.43 5.68
CA THR A 363 -12.43 5.07 5.41
C THR A 363 -13.11 4.52 6.66
N GLY A 364 -14.29 3.93 6.53
CA GLY A 364 -15.03 3.41 7.66
C GLY A 364 -16.05 2.35 7.26
N ILE A 365 -16.89 1.97 8.22
CA ILE A 365 -17.88 0.91 8.07
C ILE A 365 -19.27 1.31 8.56
N TRP A 366 -20.30 0.67 8.03
CA TRP A 366 -21.69 0.90 8.45
C TRP A 366 -22.50 -0.38 8.50
N GLY A 367 -23.31 -0.53 9.57
CA GLY A 367 -24.17 -1.69 9.85
C GLY A 367 -23.42 -3.01 10.04
N VAL A 368 -24.15 -4.08 10.38
CA VAL A 368 -23.60 -5.45 10.46
C VAL A 368 -24.17 -6.31 9.32
N SER A 369 -23.31 -7.10 8.70
CA SER A 369 -23.65 -8.03 7.62
C SER A 369 -24.37 -9.24 8.20
N THR A 370 -25.29 -9.82 7.44
CA THR A 370 -26.11 -10.94 7.88
C THR A 370 -25.98 -12.18 7.00
N LEU A 371 -26.26 -13.35 7.57
CA LEU A 371 -26.54 -14.59 6.86
C LEU A 371 -27.80 -15.26 7.44
N PRO A 372 -28.55 -16.06 6.66
CA PRO A 372 -29.71 -16.77 7.15
C PRO A 372 -29.31 -17.92 8.10
N ASP A 373 -30.00 -18.01 9.24
CA ASP A 373 -29.89 -19.14 10.17
C ASP A 373 -30.60 -20.40 9.65
N VAL A 374 -30.56 -21.47 10.45
CA VAL A 374 -31.22 -22.77 10.17
C VAL A 374 -32.73 -22.66 9.88
N ASN A 375 -33.39 -21.56 10.26
CA ASN A 375 -34.81 -21.29 9.98
C ASN A 375 -35.02 -20.25 8.86
N GLY A 376 -33.95 -19.82 8.19
CA GLY A 376 -33.97 -18.76 7.18
C GLY A 376 -34.01 -17.33 7.74
N VAL A 377 -33.84 -17.13 9.05
CA VAL A 377 -33.88 -15.80 9.67
C VAL A 377 -32.49 -15.18 9.61
N GLN A 378 -32.39 -13.96 9.07
CA GLN A 378 -31.12 -13.23 8.97
C GLN A 378 -30.53 -12.96 10.36
N ARG A 379 -29.26 -13.31 10.56
CA ARG A 379 -28.47 -13.08 11.79
C ARG A 379 -27.23 -12.26 11.49
N GLU A 380 -26.98 -11.28 12.33
CA GLU A 380 -25.77 -10.45 12.31
C GLU A 380 -24.52 -11.28 12.62
N LEU A 381 -23.44 -10.98 11.90
CA LEU A 381 -22.18 -11.71 11.98
C LEU A 381 -21.14 -10.97 12.83
N TYR A 382 -20.47 -11.71 13.70
CA TYR A 382 -19.41 -11.22 14.61
C TYR A 382 -18.26 -12.23 14.64
N LEU A 383 -17.03 -11.77 14.89
CA LEU A 383 -15.88 -12.67 15.07
C LEU A 383 -15.68 -13.13 16.52
N ALA A 384 -16.20 -12.39 17.50
CA ALA A 384 -16.13 -12.71 18.92
C ALA A 384 -17.44 -12.36 19.65
N PHE A 385 -17.53 -12.80 20.91
CA PHE A 385 -18.61 -12.47 21.84
C PHE A 385 -18.01 -12.20 23.24
N ASP A 386 -18.67 -11.37 24.04
CA ASP A 386 -18.34 -11.17 25.46
C ASP A 386 -19.00 -12.25 26.37
N GLU A 387 -18.78 -12.15 27.68
CA GLU A 387 -19.37 -13.07 28.68
C GLU A 387 -20.91 -12.98 28.76
N ASN A 388 -21.51 -11.88 28.28
CA ASN A 388 -22.95 -11.67 28.23
C ASN A 388 -23.56 -12.06 26.86
N ASN A 389 -22.76 -12.62 25.95
CA ASN A 389 -23.12 -12.95 24.57
C ASN A 389 -23.48 -11.71 23.71
N ASN A 390 -22.92 -10.54 24.02
CA ASN A 390 -22.89 -9.40 23.10
C ASN A 390 -21.87 -9.66 21.99
N GLY A 391 -22.21 -9.32 20.75
CA GLY A 391 -21.31 -9.50 19.60
C GLY A 391 -20.17 -8.47 19.60
N LEU A 392 -18.94 -8.95 19.36
CA LEU A 392 -17.72 -8.16 19.30
C LEU A 392 -17.02 -8.36 17.95
N ILE A 393 -16.33 -7.32 17.46
CA ILE A 393 -15.67 -7.33 16.15
C ILE A 393 -16.69 -7.70 15.05
N PRO A 394 -17.71 -6.84 14.82
CA PRO A 394 -18.78 -7.11 13.84
C PRO A 394 -18.20 -7.25 12.44
N VAL A 395 -18.82 -8.10 11.63
CA VAL A 395 -18.60 -8.12 10.18
C VAL A 395 -19.45 -7.00 9.58
N PRO A 396 -18.86 -5.89 9.12
CA PRO A 396 -19.62 -4.74 8.64
C PRO A 396 -20.48 -5.04 7.42
N LYS A 397 -21.65 -4.40 7.31
CA LYS A 397 -22.55 -4.52 6.15
C LYS A 397 -21.99 -3.80 4.93
N LEU A 398 -21.48 -2.59 5.15
CA LEU A 398 -20.87 -1.72 4.15
C LEU A 398 -19.48 -1.29 4.61
N TYR A 399 -18.56 -1.15 3.65
CA TYR A 399 -17.41 -0.26 3.79
C TYR A 399 -17.70 1.02 3.02
N PHE A 400 -17.19 2.14 3.51
CA PHE A 400 -17.25 3.44 2.83
C PHE A 400 -15.90 4.14 2.87
N ARG A 401 -15.63 5.00 1.89
CA ARG A 401 -14.50 5.93 1.87
C ARG A 401 -15.00 7.31 1.47
N VAL A 402 -15.10 8.20 2.44
CA VAL A 402 -15.34 9.63 2.19
C VAL A 402 -14.03 10.25 1.73
N VAL A 403 -14.04 10.95 0.60
CA VAL A 403 -12.88 11.60 0.00
C VAL A 403 -13.26 13.06 -0.26
N ILE A 404 -12.48 14.00 0.29
CA ILE A 404 -12.73 15.44 0.13
C ILE A 404 -11.43 16.14 -0.28
N ASP A 405 -11.45 16.86 -1.40
CA ASP A 405 -10.36 17.78 -1.75
C ASP A 405 -10.36 18.98 -0.79
N ARG A 406 -9.22 19.19 -0.13
CA ARG A 406 -9.02 20.28 0.83
C ARG A 406 -9.23 21.66 0.22
N LYS A 407 -8.86 21.85 -1.04
CA LYS A 407 -8.82 23.16 -1.68
C LYS A 407 -10.18 23.60 -2.20
N SER A 408 -10.84 22.75 -3.02
CA SER A 408 -12.16 23.07 -3.57
C SER A 408 -13.30 22.76 -2.60
N ARG A 409 -13.09 21.86 -1.63
CA ARG A 409 -14.12 21.20 -0.82
C ARG A 409 -15.13 20.38 -1.64
N ASN A 410 -14.81 20.01 -2.87
CA ASN A 410 -15.54 18.96 -3.57
C ASN A 410 -15.27 17.62 -2.86
N GLY A 411 -16.31 16.84 -2.63
CA GLY A 411 -16.18 15.53 -1.97
C GLY A 411 -17.10 14.47 -2.56
N ILE A 412 -16.82 13.22 -2.24
CA ILE A 412 -17.60 12.05 -2.67
C ILE A 412 -17.47 10.94 -1.61
N VAL A 413 -18.45 10.06 -1.54
CA VAL A 413 -18.35 8.82 -0.76
C VAL A 413 -18.40 7.64 -1.71
N LEU A 414 -17.38 6.79 -1.67
CA LEU A 414 -17.33 5.53 -2.41
C LEU A 414 -17.72 4.40 -1.44
N ILE A 415 -18.69 3.56 -1.80
CA ILE A 415 -19.32 2.61 -0.88
C ILE A 415 -19.33 1.22 -1.52
N GLY A 416 -18.98 0.20 -0.74
CA GLY A 416 -18.96 -1.19 -1.18
C GLY A 416 -19.71 -2.12 -0.23
N VAL A 417 -20.47 -3.05 -0.79
CA VAL A 417 -21.26 -4.07 -0.08
C VAL A 417 -20.36 -5.22 0.35
N ASN A 418 -20.20 -5.38 1.67
CA ASN A 418 -19.38 -6.43 2.27
C ASN A 418 -20.21 -7.68 2.56
N ASN A 419 -20.83 -8.23 1.51
CA ASN A 419 -21.52 -9.52 1.56
C ASN A 419 -21.60 -10.13 0.15
N PRO A 420 -20.92 -11.26 -0.15
CA PRO A 420 -20.97 -11.90 -1.45
C PRO A 420 -22.19 -12.82 -1.65
N HIS A 421 -23.05 -12.97 -0.64
CA HIS A 421 -24.19 -13.88 -0.65
C HIS A 421 -25.55 -13.20 -0.87
N VAL A 422 -25.60 -11.86 -0.88
CA VAL A 422 -26.84 -11.10 -1.12
C VAL A 422 -27.14 -10.92 -2.60
N THR A 423 -28.43 -10.96 -2.92
CA THR A 423 -28.94 -10.71 -4.27
C THR A 423 -28.99 -9.21 -4.59
N LEU A 424 -29.09 -8.89 -5.90
CA LEU A 424 -29.25 -7.51 -6.36
C LEU A 424 -30.55 -6.85 -5.83
N GLU A 425 -31.59 -7.64 -5.56
CA GLU A 425 -32.85 -7.14 -5.01
C GLU A 425 -32.70 -6.73 -3.54
N GLU A 426 -32.07 -7.58 -2.72
CA GLU A 426 -31.72 -7.27 -1.32
C GLU A 426 -30.77 -6.07 -1.24
N ILE A 427 -29.78 -5.98 -2.14
CA ILE A 427 -28.87 -4.83 -2.21
C ILE A 427 -29.64 -3.53 -2.44
N LYS A 428 -30.47 -3.48 -3.49
CA LYS A 428 -31.24 -2.28 -3.85
C LYS A 428 -32.24 -1.85 -2.78
N LYS A 429 -32.71 -2.78 -1.96
CA LYS A 429 -33.68 -2.54 -0.89
C LYS A 429 -33.02 -2.14 0.43
N ASP A 430 -31.96 -2.85 0.83
CA ASP A 430 -31.45 -2.81 2.21
C ASP A 430 -29.99 -2.32 2.32
N TYR A 431 -29.24 -2.18 1.22
CA TYR A 431 -27.81 -1.82 1.23
C TYR A 431 -27.48 -0.48 0.56
N VAL A 432 -28.34 0.05 -0.29
CA VAL A 432 -28.18 1.39 -0.91
C VAL A 432 -28.77 2.45 0.04
N ILE A 433 -27.92 3.14 0.79
CA ILE A 433 -28.34 4.06 1.87
C ILE A 433 -28.43 5.54 1.46
N CYS A 434 -28.04 5.86 0.23
CA CYS A 434 -28.03 7.20 -0.35
C CYS A 434 -28.12 7.10 -1.88
N LYS A 435 -28.39 8.21 -2.55
CA LYS A 435 -28.60 8.27 -4.00
C LYS A 435 -27.30 7.97 -4.75
N ASP A 436 -27.29 6.87 -5.51
CA ASP A 436 -26.16 6.52 -6.37
C ASP A 436 -25.89 7.63 -7.41
N VAL A 437 -24.70 8.22 -7.34
CA VAL A 437 -24.12 9.17 -8.30
C VAL A 437 -22.90 8.58 -9.02
N GLY A 438 -22.62 7.29 -8.85
CA GLY A 438 -21.46 6.61 -9.44
C GLY A 438 -21.46 6.54 -10.96
N ASN A 439 -22.57 6.90 -11.62
CA ASN A 439 -22.63 7.10 -13.08
C ASN A 439 -22.17 8.51 -13.53
N ARG A 440 -21.86 9.41 -12.59
CA ARG A 440 -21.35 10.77 -12.86
C ARG A 440 -19.83 10.89 -12.76
N ILE A 441 -19.15 9.80 -12.43
CA ILE A 441 -17.70 9.69 -12.32
C ILE A 441 -17.19 8.57 -13.22
N ASN A 442 -16.00 8.75 -13.79
CA ASN A 442 -15.37 7.78 -14.69
C ASN A 442 -13.98 7.29 -14.18
N TRP A 443 -13.46 7.93 -13.13
CA TRP A 443 -12.09 7.73 -12.64
C TRP A 443 -11.93 6.54 -11.68
N VAL A 444 -13.03 5.91 -11.25
CA VAL A 444 -13.01 4.69 -10.43
C VAL A 444 -13.13 3.45 -11.31
N SER A 445 -12.09 2.59 -11.28
CA SER A 445 -11.94 1.43 -12.17
C SER A 445 -12.75 0.18 -11.78
N TRP A 446 -13.73 0.31 -10.87
CA TRP A 446 -14.56 -0.78 -10.37
C TRP A 446 -15.45 -1.45 -11.43
N ASP A 447 -15.88 -2.67 -11.13
CA ASP A 447 -16.99 -3.33 -11.83
C ASP A 447 -18.23 -3.25 -10.92
N LYS A 448 -18.86 -2.08 -10.89
CA LYS A 448 -19.71 -1.65 -9.76
C LYS A 448 -20.91 -2.56 -9.50
N GLU A 449 -21.47 -3.19 -10.53
CA GLU A 449 -22.67 -4.04 -10.40
C GLU A 449 -22.33 -5.53 -10.18
N ASN A 450 -21.04 -5.88 -10.18
CA ASN A 450 -20.58 -7.25 -9.99
C ASN A 450 -20.61 -7.66 -8.52
N LEU A 451 -21.65 -8.41 -8.16
CA LEU A 451 -21.92 -8.83 -6.79
C LEU A 451 -20.77 -9.64 -6.17
N MET A 452 -20.10 -10.49 -6.96
CA MET A 452 -18.98 -11.30 -6.50
C MET A 452 -17.76 -10.44 -6.15
N ASN A 453 -17.49 -9.39 -6.92
CA ASN A 453 -16.43 -8.43 -6.61
C ASN A 453 -16.81 -7.43 -5.49
N GLY A 454 -18.03 -7.53 -4.94
CA GLY A 454 -18.66 -6.59 -4.01
C GLY A 454 -19.35 -5.44 -4.76
N TYR A 455 -20.69 -5.44 -4.75
CA TYR A 455 -21.48 -4.36 -5.35
C TYR A 455 -21.04 -3.00 -4.77
N SER A 456 -20.81 -2.03 -5.65
CA SER A 456 -20.26 -0.71 -5.28
C SER A 456 -21.07 0.43 -5.89
N TYR A 457 -21.10 1.56 -5.20
CA TYR A 457 -21.82 2.77 -5.63
C TYR A 457 -21.16 4.02 -5.04
N ALA A 458 -21.56 5.20 -5.50
CA ALA A 458 -21.06 6.47 -4.95
C ALA A 458 -22.20 7.37 -4.47
N CYS A 459 -21.96 8.18 -3.44
CA CYS A 459 -22.91 9.17 -2.95
C CYS A 459 -22.26 10.56 -2.82
N ALA A 460 -23.09 11.60 -2.83
CA ALA A 460 -22.70 12.90 -2.30
C ALA A 460 -22.52 12.80 -0.77
N VAL A 461 -21.61 13.61 -0.21
CA VAL A 461 -21.23 13.50 1.21
C VAL A 461 -22.38 13.88 2.13
N ASP A 462 -23.14 14.92 1.79
CA ASP A 462 -24.33 15.40 2.51
C ASP A 462 -25.44 14.34 2.61
N ASP A 463 -25.74 13.66 1.50
CA ASP A 463 -26.73 12.57 1.44
C ASP A 463 -26.28 11.35 2.25
N PHE A 464 -25.00 10.96 2.15
CA PHE A 464 -24.44 9.87 2.94
C PHE A 464 -24.45 10.15 4.45
N ILE A 465 -23.97 11.32 4.88
CA ILE A 465 -23.97 11.70 6.30
C ILE A 465 -25.37 12.01 6.83
N SER A 466 -26.42 12.03 5.99
CA SER A 466 -27.80 12.06 6.47
C SER A 466 -28.14 10.78 7.27
N VAL A 467 -27.55 9.64 6.86
CA VAL A 467 -27.71 8.32 7.50
C VAL A 467 -26.55 7.99 8.44
N VAL A 468 -25.30 8.10 7.96
CA VAL A 468 -24.12 7.69 8.74
C VAL A 468 -23.62 8.83 9.62
N LYS A 469 -23.69 8.64 10.94
CA LYS A 469 -23.33 9.66 11.95
C LYS A 469 -22.05 9.37 12.72
N ASP A 470 -21.48 8.17 12.55
CA ASP A 470 -20.25 7.70 13.21
C ASP A 470 -18.97 8.31 12.58
N LEU A 471 -18.97 9.63 12.36
CA LEU A 471 -17.95 10.40 11.64
C LEU A 471 -17.85 11.84 12.20
N PRO A 472 -16.72 12.56 12.02
CA PRO A 472 -16.57 13.93 12.50
C PRO A 472 -17.31 14.90 11.58
N LEU A 473 -18.63 15.00 11.75
CA LEU A 473 -19.54 15.64 10.79
C LEU A 473 -19.17 17.10 10.44
N ASP A 474 -18.62 17.84 11.39
CA ASP A 474 -18.19 19.24 11.19
C ASP A 474 -17.03 19.36 10.19
N ASP A 475 -16.18 18.33 10.07
CA ASP A 475 -15.05 18.28 9.12
C ASP A 475 -15.47 17.85 7.71
N LEU A 476 -16.69 17.32 7.54
CA LEU A 476 -17.20 16.70 6.31
C LEU A 476 -18.00 17.63 5.39
N TYR A 477 -18.02 18.95 5.65
CA TYR A 477 -18.66 19.91 4.76
C TYR A 477 -18.07 19.89 3.34
N THR A 478 -18.94 19.80 2.33
CA THR A 478 -18.59 19.85 0.90
C THR A 478 -19.30 20.96 0.14
N SER A 479 -18.60 21.54 -0.84
CA SER A 479 -19.12 22.55 -1.77
C SER A 479 -19.70 21.96 -3.06
N GLY A 480 -19.38 20.71 -3.38
CA GLY A 480 -19.76 20.03 -4.62
C GLY A 480 -19.30 18.56 -4.67
N LEU A 481 -19.56 17.88 -5.79
CA LEU A 481 -19.23 16.47 -5.98
C LEU A 481 -17.85 16.31 -6.62
N LEU A 482 -16.97 15.50 -6.02
CA LEU A 482 -15.60 15.29 -6.50
C LEU A 482 -15.54 14.47 -7.80
N GLY A 483 -14.73 14.93 -8.75
CA GLY A 483 -14.40 14.20 -9.98
C GLY A 483 -15.58 13.90 -10.90
N VAL A 484 -16.61 14.76 -10.90
CA VAL A 484 -17.61 14.77 -11.97
C VAL A 484 -17.02 15.32 -13.26
N GLU A 485 -17.39 14.74 -14.39
CA GLU A 485 -17.15 15.37 -15.69
C GLU A 485 -17.85 16.73 -15.74
N ALA A 486 -17.15 17.77 -16.20
CA ALA A 486 -17.79 19.04 -16.52
C ALA A 486 -18.73 18.80 -17.69
N LEU A 487 -20.00 19.20 -17.55
CA LEU A 487 -20.98 19.12 -18.64
C LEU A 487 -20.46 19.95 -19.83
N THR A 488 -20.01 19.28 -20.88
CA THR A 488 -19.79 19.89 -22.18
C THR A 488 -21.13 20.33 -22.73
N ILE A 489 -21.46 21.60 -22.50
CA ILE A 489 -22.50 22.28 -23.26
C ILE A 489 -21.95 22.42 -24.68
N GLU A 490 -22.19 21.39 -25.51
CA GLU A 490 -22.09 21.56 -26.95
C GLU A 490 -23.06 22.67 -27.34
N ASN A 491 -22.49 23.82 -27.74
CA ASN A 491 -23.28 24.92 -28.27
C ASN A 491 -23.99 24.41 -29.54
N ILE A 492 -25.28 24.11 -29.42
CA ILE A 492 -26.14 23.81 -30.55
C ILE A 492 -26.02 24.99 -31.52
N PRO A 493 -25.54 24.79 -32.76
CA PRO A 493 -25.45 25.86 -33.73
C PRO A 493 -26.85 26.44 -34.00
N SER A 494 -26.94 27.76 -33.97
CA SER A 494 -28.17 28.57 -34.18
C SER A 494 -28.75 28.44 -35.59
#